data_AF-E2BTR4-F1
#
_entry.id   AF-E2BTR4-F1
#
_cell.length_a   1.000
_cell.length_b   1.000
_cell.length_c   1.000
_cell.angle_alpha   90.00
_cell.angle_beta   90.00
_cell.angle_gamma   90.00
#
_symmetry.space_group_name_H-M   'P 1'
#
loop_
_entity.id
_entity.type
_entity.pdbx_description
1 polymer ?
#
loop_
_entity_poly.entity_id
_entity_poly.type
_entity_poly.pdbx_seq_one_letter_code
_entity_poly.pdbx_strand_id
1 'polypeptide(L)'
;MTQSWFPNPPFSILAGHKNIRAFITNGGLMGMQEAISYGVPMVGIPLFGDQRINIQSYVRKKVAISLDSIHDVTEEKLTSALNTILKDPTYR
;
A
#
# COMPACT_ATOMS: atom_id res chain seq x y z
N MET A 1 2.24 4.13 23.33
CA MET A 1 0.78 4.04 23.10
C MET A 1 0.55 3.00 22.03
N THR A 2 -0.15 1.92 22.32
CA THR A 2 -0.67 1.00 21.32
C THR A 2 -2.16 1.32 21.14
N GLN A 3 -2.57 1.71 19.94
CA GLN A 3 -3.99 1.81 19.63
C GLN A 3 -4.61 0.40 19.63
N SER A 4 -5.89 0.29 20.04
CA SER A 4 -6.62 -0.96 19.84
C SER A 4 -6.60 -1.31 18.35
N TRP A 5 -6.35 -2.58 18.04
CA TRP A 5 -6.68 -3.11 16.73
C TRP A 5 -8.17 -2.82 16.44
N PHE A 6 -8.52 -2.54 15.18
CA PHE A 6 -9.83 -2.05 14.74
C PHE A 6 -10.98 -2.57 15.63
N PRO A 7 -11.82 -1.70 16.24
CA PRO A 7 -12.76 -2.10 17.30
C PRO A 7 -13.70 -3.25 16.92
N ASN A 8 -14.05 -3.36 15.63
CA ASN A 8 -14.78 -4.47 15.02
C ASN A 8 -14.17 -4.70 13.63
N PRO A 9 -13.13 -5.53 13.50
CA PRO A 9 -12.43 -5.66 12.23
C PRO A 9 -13.35 -6.42 11.25
N PRO A 10 -13.69 -5.85 10.09
CA PRO A 10 -14.28 -6.63 9.01
C PRO A 10 -13.30 -7.74 8.58
N PHE A 11 -13.79 -8.76 7.88
CA PHE A 11 -12.94 -9.80 7.30
C PHE A 11 -11.83 -9.22 6.41
N SER A 12 -12.07 -8.04 5.83
CA SER A 12 -11.13 -7.25 5.07
C SER A 12 -11.31 -5.76 5.41
N ILE A 13 -10.24 -5.10 5.88
CA ILE A 13 -10.26 -3.66 6.22
C ILE A 13 -10.48 -2.82 4.96
N LEU A 14 -9.92 -3.26 3.83
CA LEU A 14 -10.05 -2.56 2.55
C LEU A 14 -11.47 -2.73 1.95
N ALA A 15 -12.17 -3.82 2.25
CA ALA A 15 -13.59 -3.98 1.91
C ALA A 15 -14.51 -3.04 2.69
N GLY A 16 -14.06 -2.57 3.86
CA GLY A 16 -14.91 -1.90 4.83
C GLY A 16 -15.38 -0.51 4.41
N HIS A 17 -14.79 0.12 3.38
CA HIS A 17 -15.12 1.51 3.07
C HIS A 17 -14.80 1.95 1.63
N LYS A 18 -15.82 2.46 0.92
CA LYS A 18 -15.72 2.92 -0.48
C LYS A 18 -14.82 4.13 -0.72
N ASN A 19 -14.48 4.88 0.34
CA ASN A 19 -13.62 6.07 0.19
C ASN A 19 -12.13 5.76 0.36
N ILE A 20 -11.74 4.50 0.50
CA ILE A 20 -10.34 4.11 0.52
C ILE A 20 -9.78 4.29 -0.90
N ARG A 21 -8.71 5.06 -1.02
CA ARG A 21 -8.13 5.45 -2.31
C ARG A 21 -6.68 5.02 -2.51
N ALA A 22 -5.98 4.67 -1.44
CA ALA A 22 -4.60 4.21 -1.46
C ALA A 22 -4.33 3.39 -0.20
N PHE A 23 -3.40 2.44 -0.28
CA PHE A 23 -2.98 1.60 0.83
C PHE A 23 -1.46 1.65 1.01
N ILE A 24 -0.99 2.07 2.18
CA ILE A 24 0.44 2.01 2.52
C ILE A 24 0.71 0.67 3.19
N THR A 25 1.63 -0.12 2.65
CA THR A 25 1.87 -1.50 3.07
C THR A 25 3.34 -1.82 3.15
N ASN A 26 3.71 -2.74 4.05
CA ASN A 26 5.06 -3.28 4.10
C ASN A 26 5.35 -4.28 2.97
N GLY A 27 4.36 -4.67 2.15
CA GLY A 27 4.53 -5.70 1.13
C GLY A 27 4.22 -7.12 1.62
N GLY A 28 3.45 -7.27 2.69
CA GLY A 28 2.90 -8.56 3.11
C GLY A 28 1.90 -9.10 2.09
N LEU A 29 2.07 -10.36 1.68
CA LEU A 29 1.32 -10.99 0.59
C LEU A 29 -0.20 -10.86 0.73
N MET A 30 -0.76 -11.18 1.90
CA MET A 30 -2.21 -11.15 2.14
C MET A 30 -2.79 -9.74 2.00
N GLY A 31 -2.14 -8.73 2.60
CA GLY A 31 -2.62 -7.35 2.52
C GLY A 31 -2.56 -6.79 1.10
N MET A 32 -1.55 -7.18 0.30
CA MET A 32 -1.52 -6.77 -1.10
C MET A 32 -2.57 -7.50 -1.94
N GLN A 33 -2.82 -8.79 -1.69
CA GLN A 33 -3.90 -9.51 -2.39
C GLN A 33 -5.26 -8.89 -2.11
N GLU A 34 -5.50 -8.46 -0.86
CA GLU A 34 -6.69 -7.71 -0.48
C GLU A 34 -6.78 -6.39 -1.27
N ALA A 35 -5.72 -5.59 -1.29
CA ALA A 35 -5.70 -4.32 -2.02
C ALA A 35 -5.99 -4.49 -3.52
N ILE A 36 -5.38 -5.50 -4.15
CA ILE A 36 -5.66 -5.84 -5.54
C ILE A 36 -7.11 -6.26 -5.75
N SER A 37 -7.65 -7.10 -4.86
CA SER A 37 -9.03 -7.59 -4.97
C SER A 37 -10.07 -6.47 -4.91
N TYR A 38 -9.75 -5.38 -4.21
CA TYR A 38 -10.62 -4.20 -4.09
C TYR A 38 -10.20 -3.03 -4.98
N GLY A 39 -9.23 -3.21 -5.89
CA GLY A 39 -8.77 -2.17 -6.81
C GLY A 39 -8.15 -0.95 -6.10
N VAL A 40 -7.54 -1.16 -4.93
CA VAL A 40 -6.87 -0.11 -4.17
C VAL A 40 -5.38 -0.10 -4.51
N PRO A 41 -4.83 0.98 -5.11
CA PRO A 41 -3.41 1.08 -5.39
C PRO A 41 -2.57 1.26 -4.13
N MET A 42 -1.28 0.91 -4.20
CA MET A 42 -0.44 0.73 -3.00
C MET A 42 0.86 1.54 -3.00
N VAL A 43 1.23 2.11 -1.85
CA VAL A 43 2.62 2.54 -1.59
C VAL A 43 3.29 1.45 -0.75
N GLY A 44 4.30 0.79 -1.31
CA GLY A 44 5.05 -0.28 -0.66
C GLY A 44 6.30 0.24 0.06
N ILE A 45 6.49 -0.17 1.31
CA ILE A 45 7.68 0.13 2.13
C ILE A 45 8.23 -1.20 2.69
N PRO A 46 9.07 -1.93 1.94
CA PRO A 46 9.55 -3.23 2.37
C PRO A 46 10.42 -3.09 3.62
N LEU A 47 10.14 -3.93 4.62
CA LEU A 47 10.90 -3.98 5.87
C LEU A 47 11.85 -5.18 5.91
N PHE A 48 11.41 -6.36 5.46
CA PHE A 48 12.22 -7.58 5.52
C PHE A 48 11.71 -8.69 4.58
N GLY A 49 12.58 -9.67 4.32
CA GLY A 49 12.22 -10.91 3.63
C GLY A 49 11.80 -10.70 2.17
N ASP A 50 10.71 -11.37 1.79
CA ASP A 50 10.13 -11.41 0.43
C ASP A 50 9.35 -10.15 0.05
N GLN A 51 9.07 -9.26 1.02
CA GLN A 51 8.27 -8.05 0.85
C GLN A 51 8.70 -7.18 -0.35
N ARG A 52 10.02 -7.01 -0.53
CA ARG A 52 10.56 -6.24 -1.67
C ARG A 52 10.17 -6.88 -3.00
N ILE A 53 10.31 -8.19 -3.12
CA ILE A 53 9.98 -8.93 -4.35
C ILE A 53 8.49 -8.81 -4.63
N ASN A 54 7.67 -8.93 -3.59
CA ASN A 54 6.23 -8.84 -3.74
C ASN A 54 5.79 -7.44 -4.19
N ILE A 55 6.31 -6.37 -3.58
CA ILE A 55 6.02 -4.98 -4.00
C ILE A 55 6.46 -4.76 -5.45
N GLN A 56 7.68 -5.17 -5.80
CA GLN A 56 8.22 -5.02 -7.16
C GLN A 56 7.36 -5.74 -8.20
N SER A 57 6.73 -6.86 -7.85
CA SER A 57 5.78 -7.54 -8.75
C SER A 57 4.55 -6.67 -9.09
N TYR A 58 4.08 -5.84 -8.16
CA TYR A 58 2.95 -4.93 -8.35
C TYR A 58 3.35 -3.57 -8.94
N VAL A 59 4.58 -3.11 -8.68
CA VAL A 59 5.16 -1.94 -9.37
C VAL A 59 5.20 -2.20 -10.89
N ARG A 60 5.65 -3.39 -11.31
CA ARG A 60 5.67 -3.79 -12.74
C ARG A 60 4.29 -3.81 -13.38
N LYS A 61 3.24 -4.02 -12.59
CA LYS A 61 1.84 -4.01 -13.03
C LYS A 61 1.20 -2.63 -12.95
N LYS A 62 1.94 -1.58 -12.54
CA LYS A 62 1.44 -0.22 -12.31
C LYS A 62 0.32 -0.14 -11.27
N VAL A 63 0.36 -1.00 -10.24
CA VAL A 63 -0.61 -0.99 -9.13
C VAL A 63 0.04 -0.54 -7.81
N ALA A 64 1.36 -0.37 -7.80
CA ALA A 64 2.09 0.09 -6.63
C ALA A 64 3.26 1.03 -6.97
N ILE A 65 3.63 1.87 -6.00
CA ILE A 65 4.90 2.61 -5.97
C ILE A 65 5.73 2.06 -4.81
N SER A 66 7.03 1.81 -5.04
CA SER A 66 7.95 1.33 -4.01
C SER A 66 8.76 2.49 -3.42
N LEU A 67 8.80 2.59 -2.10
CA LEU A 67 9.86 3.27 -1.36
C LEU A 67 10.82 2.18 -0.89
N ASP A 68 11.88 1.94 -1.68
CA ASP A 68 12.70 0.73 -1.63
C ASP A 68 13.45 0.50 -0.30
N SER A 69 13.50 1.47 0.60
CA SER A 69 14.09 1.37 1.92
C SER A 69 13.27 2.14 2.96
N ILE A 70 13.34 1.74 4.23
CA ILE A 70 12.78 2.54 5.33
C ILE A 70 13.41 3.94 5.39
N HIS A 71 14.66 4.08 4.93
CA HIS A 71 15.35 5.36 4.83
C HIS A 71 14.78 6.27 3.72
N ASP A 72 14.00 5.72 2.79
CA ASP A 72 13.30 6.49 1.76
C ASP A 72 11.99 7.11 2.28
N VAL A 73 11.56 6.77 3.50
CA VAL A 73 10.35 7.33 4.11
C VAL A 73 10.65 8.72 4.67
N THR A 74 10.89 9.66 3.75
CA THR A 74 10.93 11.10 4.04
C THR A 74 9.58 11.73 3.70
N GLU A 75 9.26 12.87 4.30
CA GLU A 75 8.03 13.62 4.02
C GLU A 75 7.87 13.87 2.52
N GLU A 76 8.94 14.31 1.86
CA GLU A 76 8.97 14.62 0.44
C GLU A 76 8.67 13.40 -0.44
N LYS A 77 9.38 12.28 -0.20
CA LYS A 77 9.22 11.06 -0.99
C LYS A 77 7.86 10.42 -0.78
N LEU A 78 7.40 10.35 0.47
CA LEU A 78 6.08 9.79 0.78
C LEU A 78 4.96 10.65 0.19
N THR A 79 5.05 11.97 0.31
CA THR A 79 4.09 12.91 -0.28
C THR A 79 4.07 12.81 -1.80
N SER A 80 5.22 12.66 -2.44
CA SER A 80 5.33 12.47 -3.88
C SER A 80 4.70 11.14 -4.34
N ALA A 81 5.00 10.05 -3.65
CA ALA A 81 4.42 8.73 -3.94
C ALA A 81 2.89 8.74 -3.79
N LEU A 82 2.37 9.32 -2.71
CA LEU A 82 0.92 9.45 -2.49
C LEU A 82 0.26 10.33 -3.54
N ASN A 83 0.85 11.48 -3.86
CA ASN A 83 0.31 12.35 -4.91
C ASN A 83 0.25 11.63 -6.25
N THR A 84 1.28 10.86 -6.59
CA THR A 84 1.32 10.08 -7.83
C THR A 84 0.20 9.05 -7.85
N ILE A 85 0.08 8.21 -6.82
CA ILE A 85 -0.98 7.19 -6.74
C ILE A 85 -2.39 7.80 -6.76
N LEU A 86 -2.60 8.94 -6.09
CA LEU A 86 -3.92 9.52 -5.97
C LEU A 86 -4.36 10.31 -7.20
N LYS A 87 -3.42 10.84 -7.99
CA LYS A 87 -3.69 11.75 -9.13
C LYS A 87 -3.49 11.11 -10.49
N ASP A 88 -2.54 10.18 -10.63
CA ASP A 88 -2.27 9.52 -11.90
C ASP A 88 -3.36 8.45 -12.15
N PRO A 89 -4.15 8.59 -13.23
CA PRO A 89 -5.23 7.66 -13.54
C PRO A 89 -4.74 6.25 -13.92
N THR A 90 -3.45 6.06 -14.21
CA THR A 90 -2.90 4.73 -14.54
C THR A 90 -2.85 3.77 -13.35
N TYR A 91 -2.97 4.29 -12.12
CA TYR A 91 -3.04 3.50 -10.88
C TYR A 91 -4.47 3.23 -10.42
N ARG A 92 -5.49 3.56 -11.23
CA ARG A 92 -6.92 3.35 -10.94
C ARG A 92 -7.58 2.37 -11.91
#